data_AF-J0U6B6-F1
#
_entry.id   AF-J0U6B6-F1
#
_cell.length_a   1.000
_cell.length_b   1.000
_cell.length_c   1.000
_cell.angle_alpha   90.00
_cell.angle_beta   90.00
_cell.angle_gamma   90.00
#
_symmetry.space_group_name_H-M   'P 1'
#
loop_
_entity.id
_entity.type
_entity.pdbx_description
1 polymer ?
#
loop_
_entity_poly.entity_id
_entity_poly.type
_entity_poly.pdbx_seq_one_letter_code
_entity_poly.pdbx_strand_id
1 'polypeptide(L)'
;MGSSSINIQLSHDEALVLLEFFGRFEGGGEFRLHHNAEFVAFASVSAQLDKALVSPFQEAYAQQVEAARQRLAGGYEGNAPCVEPAKFGPL
;
A
#
# COMPACT_ATOMS: atom_id res chain seq x y z
N MET A 1 20.37 10.19 -5.69
CA MET A 1 19.20 10.29 -4.78
C MET A 1 19.20 9.03 -3.93
N GLY A 2 19.43 9.15 -2.61
CA GLY A 2 19.50 7.97 -1.74
C GLY A 2 18.12 7.34 -1.61
N SER A 3 17.94 6.13 -2.11
CA SER A 3 16.76 5.32 -1.78
C SER A 3 16.91 4.87 -0.33
N SER A 4 16.38 5.63 0.61
CA SER A 4 16.27 5.18 2.00
C SER A 4 15.37 3.96 2.03
N SER A 5 15.96 2.78 2.19
CA SER A 5 15.23 1.52 2.26
C SER A 5 14.52 1.39 3.61
N ILE A 6 13.26 0.98 3.60
CA ILE A 6 12.51 0.61 4.80
C ILE A 6 12.51 -0.91 4.90
N ASN A 7 12.92 -1.43 6.05
CA ASN A 7 12.89 -2.86 6.33
C ASN A 7 11.62 -3.19 7.11
N ILE A 8 10.79 -4.07 6.55
CA ILE A 8 9.60 -4.63 7.21
C ILE A 8 9.91 -6.07 7.63
N GLN A 9 9.59 -6.42 8.86
CA GLN A 9 9.76 -7.77 9.39
C GLN A 9 8.39 -8.42 9.54
N LEU A 10 8.22 -9.60 8.95
CA LEU A 10 7.01 -10.41 9.07
C LEU A 10 7.35 -11.67 9.85
N SER A 11 6.44 -12.08 10.72
CA SER A 11 6.41 -13.47 11.18
C SER A 11 6.09 -14.41 10.01
N HIS A 12 6.40 -15.69 10.19
CA HIS A 12 6.10 -16.71 9.18
C HIS A 12 4.60 -16.74 8.83
N ASP A 13 3.73 -16.63 9.83
CA ASP A 13 2.28 -16.67 9.65
C ASP A 13 1.75 -15.43 8.93
N GLU A 14 2.24 -14.23 9.28
CA GLU A 14 1.88 -13.00 8.56
C GLU A 14 2.30 -13.09 7.09
N ALA A 15 3.49 -13.62 6.81
CA ALA A 15 3.98 -13.79 5.44
C ALA A 15 3.12 -14.78 4.63
N LEU A 16 2.72 -15.91 5.23
CA LEU A 16 1.82 -16.88 4.58
C LEU A 16 0.46 -16.27 4.26
N VAL A 17 -0.13 -15.57 5.23
CA VAL A 17 -1.46 -14.96 5.07
C VAL A 17 -1.43 -13.87 3.99
N LEU A 18 -0.40 -13.01 3.99
CA LEU A 18 -0.27 -11.96 2.97
C LEU A 18 0.02 -12.55 1.58
N LEU A 19 0.84 -13.60 1.49
CA LEU A 19 1.12 -14.27 0.21
C LEU A 19 -0.17 -14.84 -0.40
N GLU A 20 -0.99 -15.52 0.40
CA GLU A 20 -2.27 -16.05 -0.06
C GLU A 20 -3.20 -14.93 -0.53
N PHE A 21 -3.29 -13.83 0.24
CA PHE A 21 -4.07 -12.66 -0.15
C PHE A 21 -3.61 -12.09 -1.52
N PHE A 22 -2.30 -11.90 -1.72
CA PHE A 22 -1.78 -11.36 -2.98
C PHE A 22 -2.00 -12.31 -4.15
N GLY A 23 -1.87 -13.63 -3.94
CA GLY A 23 -2.16 -14.64 -4.96
C GLY A 23 -3.61 -14.56 -5.46
N ARG A 24 -4.58 -14.32 -4.56
CA ARG A 24 -5.99 -14.12 -4.96
C ARG A 24 -6.19 -12.84 -5.76
N PHE A 25 -5.50 -11.76 -5.39
CA PHE A 25 -5.58 -10.50 -6.15
C PHE A 25 -5.02 -10.65 -7.57
N GLU A 26 -3.86 -11.29 -7.73
CA GLU A 26 -3.25 -11.51 -9.05
C GLU A 26 -4.08 -12.45 -9.92
N GLY A 27 -4.63 -13.52 -9.35
CA GLY A 27 -5.38 -14.53 -10.10
C GLY A 27 -6.83 -14.16 -10.41
N GLY A 28 -7.49 -13.38 -9.53
CA GLY A 28 -8.92 -13.10 -9.59
C GLY A 28 -9.31 -11.63 -9.62
N GLY A 29 -8.36 -10.70 -9.45
CA GLY A 29 -8.63 -9.27 -9.36
C GLY A 29 -9.43 -8.85 -8.12
N GLU A 30 -9.56 -9.74 -7.12
CA GLU A 30 -10.32 -9.46 -5.90
C GLU A 30 -9.39 -8.93 -4.80
N PHE A 31 -9.45 -7.61 -4.56
CA PHE A 31 -8.74 -6.97 -3.47
C PHE A 31 -9.67 -6.79 -2.25
N ARG A 32 -10.07 -7.90 -1.62
CA ARG A 32 -10.97 -7.92 -0.46
C ARG A 32 -10.44 -8.87 0.62
N LEU A 33 -10.59 -8.46 1.89
CA LEU A 33 -10.26 -9.30 3.03
C LEU A 33 -11.29 -10.42 3.20
N HIS A 34 -10.84 -11.66 3.24
CA HIS A 34 -11.67 -12.86 3.44
C HIS A 34 -11.55 -13.42 4.86
N HIS A 35 -10.47 -13.07 5.56
CA HIS A 35 -10.21 -13.56 6.91
C HIS A 35 -9.63 -12.47 7.82
N ASN A 36 -9.99 -12.49 9.11
CA ASN A 36 -9.49 -11.51 10.08
C ASN A 36 -7.96 -11.53 10.22
N ALA A 37 -7.31 -12.67 9.97
CA ALA A 37 -5.85 -12.76 9.99
C ALA A 37 -5.20 -11.86 8.93
N GLU A 38 -5.85 -11.64 7.78
CA GLU A 38 -5.34 -10.75 6.74
C GLU A 38 -5.36 -9.31 7.24
N PHE A 39 -6.44 -8.89 7.89
CA PHE A 39 -6.52 -7.60 8.56
C PHE A 39 -5.40 -7.44 9.61
N VAL A 40 -5.19 -8.44 10.45
CA VAL A 40 -4.15 -8.39 11.50
C VAL A 40 -2.75 -8.27 10.87
N ALA A 41 -2.45 -9.02 9.81
CA ALA A 41 -1.17 -8.93 9.11
C ALA A 41 -0.97 -7.55 8.46
N PHE A 42 -2.00 -7.00 7.81
CA PHE A 42 -1.93 -5.63 7.27
C PHE A 42 -1.75 -4.58 8.36
N ALA A 43 -2.45 -4.71 9.49
CA ALA A 43 -2.31 -3.81 10.62
C ALA A 43 -0.89 -3.85 11.22
N SER A 44 -0.28 -5.04 11.29
CA SER A 44 1.12 -5.23 11.71
C SER A 44 2.10 -4.51 10.79
N VAL A 45 1.93 -4.65 9.47
CA VAL A 45 2.74 -3.92 8.47
C VAL A 45 2.54 -2.41 8.60
N SER A 46 1.29 -1.96 8.74
CA SER A 46 0.97 -0.53 8.92
C SER A 46 1.68 0.04 10.15
N ALA A 47 1.65 -0.65 11.28
CA ALA A 47 2.30 -0.19 12.50
C ALA A 47 3.83 -0.10 12.37
N GLN A 48 4.45 -0.95 11.55
CA GLN A 48 5.88 -0.87 11.23
C GLN A 48 6.19 0.31 10.32
N LEU A 49 5.35 0.54 9.30
CA LEU A 49 5.47 1.70 8.41
C LEU A 49 5.30 3.01 9.16
N ASP A 50 4.33 3.10 10.06
CA ASP A 50 4.14 4.28 10.91
C ASP A 50 5.44 4.58 11.68
N LYS A 51 6.00 3.59 12.38
CA LYS A 51 7.27 3.75 13.11
C LYS A 51 8.43 4.17 12.21
N ALA A 52 8.52 3.63 11.00
CA ALA A 52 9.59 3.92 10.06
C ALA A 52 9.44 5.29 9.37
N LEU A 53 8.20 5.75 9.20
CA LEU A 53 7.85 6.97 8.46
C LEU A 53 7.53 8.17 9.34
N VAL A 54 7.47 8.03 10.68
CA VAL A 54 7.27 9.17 11.60
C VAL A 54 8.42 10.16 11.45
N SER A 55 8.22 11.12 10.55
CA SER A 55 8.76 12.46 10.61
C SER A 55 7.69 13.30 11.32
N PRO A 56 7.98 13.94 12.48
CA PRO A 56 6.95 14.58 13.30
C PRO A 56 6.32 15.74 12.53
N PHE A 57 5.01 15.67 12.31
CA PHE A 57 4.16 16.81 11.92
C PHE A 57 4.67 17.67 10.75
N GLN A 58 5.05 17.04 9.63
CA GLN A 58 5.36 17.82 8.42
C GLN A 58 4.06 18.22 7.71
N GLU A 59 3.77 19.52 7.67
CA GLU A 59 2.70 20.13 6.86
C GLU A 59 2.72 19.68 5.38
N ALA A 60 3.84 19.13 4.92
CA ALA A 60 4.05 18.60 3.58
C ALA A 60 3.74 17.10 3.37
N TYR A 61 3.20 16.36 4.37
CA TYR A 61 2.97 14.91 4.24
C TYR A 61 2.13 14.55 3.00
N ALA A 62 1.06 15.29 2.74
CA ALA A 62 0.22 15.06 1.55
C ALA A 62 1.01 15.23 0.24
N GLN A 63 1.90 16.23 0.18
CA GLN A 63 2.74 16.47 -1.00
C GLN A 63 3.80 15.37 -1.16
N GLN A 64 4.36 14.87 -0.06
CA GLN A 64 5.31 13.76 -0.07
C GLN A 64 4.66 12.47 -0.56
N VAL A 65 3.45 12.16 -0.10
CA VAL A 65 2.65 11.02 -0.55
C VAL A 65 2.35 11.14 -2.05
N GLU A 66 1.92 12.31 -2.52
CA GLU A 66 1.59 12.50 -3.93
C GLU A 66 2.82 12.38 -4.84
N ALA A 67 3.94 12.99 -4.45
CA ALA A 67 5.18 12.84 -5.18
C ALA A 67 5.67 11.37 -5.18
N ALA A 68 5.46 10.63 -4.09
CA ALA A 68 5.77 9.20 -4.04
C ALA A 68 4.88 8.37 -4.98
N ARG A 69 3.58 8.65 -5.03
CA ARG A 69 2.63 8.00 -5.96
C ARG A 69 3.04 8.23 -7.41
N GLN A 70 3.38 9.47 -7.79
CA GLN A 70 3.81 9.78 -9.15
C GLN A 70 5.08 9.03 -9.55
N ARG A 71 6.07 8.95 -8.64
CA ARG A 71 7.30 8.18 -8.88
C ARG A 71 7.01 6.67 -9.02
N LEU A 72 6.14 6.12 -8.17
CA LEU A 72 5.81 4.69 -8.17
C LEU A 72 4.92 4.27 -9.35
N ALA A 73 4.01 5.13 -9.79
CA ALA A 73 3.18 4.87 -10.95
C ALA A 73 4.04 4.70 -12.22
N GLY A 74 5.21 5.35 -12.29
CA GLY A 74 6.22 5.06 -13.32
C GLY A 74 5.72 5.24 -14.76
N GLY A 75 4.68 6.05 -14.97
CA GLY A 75 4.03 6.21 -16.27
C GLY A 75 2.98 5.14 -16.61
N TYR A 76 2.50 4.36 -15.64
CA TYR A 76 1.38 3.43 -15.82
C TYR A 76 0.16 4.17 -16.37
N GLU A 77 -0.35 3.72 -17.50
CA GLU A 77 -1.49 4.32 -18.19
C GLU A 77 -2.80 3.62 -17.81
N GLY A 78 -3.83 4.41 -17.52
CA GLY A 78 -5.15 3.91 -17.09
C GLY A 78 -5.22 3.57 -15.59
N ASN A 79 -6.30 2.91 -15.17
CA ASN A 79 -6.50 2.50 -13.79
C ASN A 79 -6.00 1.06 -13.60
N ALA A 80 -5.21 0.82 -12.56
CA ALA A 80 -4.86 -0.54 -12.13
C ALA A 80 -6.12 -1.29 -11.62
N PRO A 81 -6.10 -2.63 -11.52
CA PRO A 81 -7.19 -3.38 -10.92
C PRO A 81 -7.57 -2.81 -9.54
N CYS A 82 -8.88 -2.74 -9.27
CA CYS A 82 -9.45 -2.17 -8.04
C CYS A 82 -9.19 -0.67 -7.79
N VAL A 83 -8.64 0.08 -8.76
CA VAL A 83 -8.59 1.55 -8.70
C VAL A 83 -9.86 2.14 -9.32
N GLU A 84 -10.61 2.91 -8.53
CA GLU A 84 -11.78 3.63 -9.04
C GLU A 84 -11.34 4.71 -10.04
N PRO A 85 -12.06 4.89 -11.16
CA PRO A 85 -11.79 6.00 -12.08
C PRO A 85 -11.98 7.32 -11.35
N ALA A 86 -11.09 8.28 -11.61
CA ALA A 86 -11.24 9.64 -11.13
C ALA A 86 -12.64 10.15 -11.51
N LYS A 87 -13.44 10.51 -10.51
CA LYS A 87 -14.76 11.11 -10.72
C LYS A 87 -14.55 12.51 -11.29
N PHE A 88 -14.47 12.63 -12.61
CA PHE A 88 -14.64 13.92 -13.28
C PHE A 88 -16.10 14.34 -13.16
N GLY A 89 -16.42 15.15 -12.16
CA GLY A 89 -17.66 15.94 -12.12
C GLY A 89 -17.36 17.38 -12.57
N PRO A 90 -18.18 18.01 -13.42
CA PRO A 90 -18.03 19.43 -13.70
C PRO A 90 -18.38 20.25 -12.45
N LEU A 91 -17.67 21.38 -12.29
CA LEU A 91 -17.91 22.42 -11.27
C LEU A 91 -19.33 23.00 -11.36
#